data_AF-A0A4V1NXA4-F1
#
_entry.id   AF-A0A4V1NXA4-F1
#
_cell.length_a   1.000
_cell.length_b   1.000
_cell.length_c   1.000
_cell.angle_alpha   90.00
_cell.angle_beta   90.00
_cell.angle_gamma   90.00
#
_symmetry.space_group_name_H-M   'P 1'
#
loop_
_entity.id
_entity.type
_entity.pdbx_description
1 polymer ?
#
loop_
_entity_poly.entity_id
_entity_poly.type
_entity_poly.pdbx_seq_one_letter_code
_entity_poly.pdbx_strand_id
1 'polypeptide(L)'
;MRKFIIFLFIQVFILVYIAISHYSVEWYGDEVRLKTAPVDPRDIFYGDYVILNYDISELNIDKFVGDKQPERGDTIYVVLRKEGEYHDVISAHLGKPSTSAEERVLKGRVEYVTRHWDPTNRENQEIQYIRVVYGFERYYVSEGTGKELEDRRGQFDVVVKVTPWGQSLTEIHFIANGVITQWEVQEKVYEYYSRQGKAVHITNSQLTAEDVKHNRPVWLVEMINYPEKGNEQLAKTMIIVVDAITGDILEEKAK
;
A
#
# COMPACT_ATOMS: atom_id res chain seq x y z
N MET A 1 -15.33 -53.33 0.11
CA MET A 1 -14.86 -52.65 -1.13
C MET A 1 -15.72 -51.46 -1.54
N ARG A 2 -17.04 -51.60 -1.79
CA ARG A 2 -17.90 -50.45 -2.20
C ARG A 2 -17.83 -49.22 -1.27
N LYS A 3 -17.86 -49.43 0.05
CA LYS A 3 -17.75 -48.35 1.04
C LYS A 3 -16.40 -47.62 0.98
N PHE A 4 -15.31 -48.35 0.76
CA PHE A 4 -13.96 -47.79 0.63
C PHE A 4 -13.83 -46.91 -0.62
N ILE A 5 -14.39 -47.37 -1.74
CA ILE A 5 -14.42 -46.59 -2.99
C ILE A 5 -15.20 -45.28 -2.79
N ILE A 6 -16.34 -45.33 -2.08
CA ILE A 6 -17.12 -44.12 -1.75
C ILE A 6 -16.29 -43.14 -0.90
N PHE A 7 -15.60 -43.62 0.14
CA PHE A 7 -14.73 -42.77 0.96
C PHE A 7 -13.59 -42.14 0.16
N LEU A 8 -12.97 -42.90 -0.75
CA LEU A 8 -11.93 -42.40 -1.64
C LEU A 8 -12.45 -41.27 -2.54
N PHE A 9 -13.62 -41.45 -3.17
CA PHE A 9 -14.21 -40.42 -4.02
C PHE A 9 -14.61 -39.17 -3.23
N ILE A 10 -15.14 -39.33 -2.02
CA ILE A 10 -15.46 -38.18 -1.15
C ILE A 10 -14.18 -37.40 -0.83
N GLN A 11 -13.09 -38.08 -0.50
CA GLN A 11 -11.82 -37.41 -0.19
C GLN A 11 -11.27 -36.66 -1.40
N VAL A 12 -11.26 -37.28 -2.58
CA VAL A 12 -10.83 -36.62 -3.83
C VAL A 12 -11.74 -35.44 -4.16
N PHE A 13 -13.05 -35.60 -3.99
CA PHE A 13 -14.02 -34.53 -4.24
C PHE A 13 -13.78 -33.33 -3.31
N ILE A 14 -13.53 -33.55 -2.02
CA ILE A 14 -13.23 -32.47 -1.07
C ILE A 14 -11.96 -31.71 -1.50
N LEU A 15 -10.90 -32.42 -1.91
CA LEU A 15 -9.67 -31.78 -2.37
C LEU A 15 -9.88 -30.96 -3.65
N VAL A 16 -10.59 -31.51 -4.63
CA VAL A 16 -10.95 -30.81 -5.87
C VAL A 16 -11.84 -29.60 -5.58
N TYR A 17 -12.81 -29.74 -4.67
CA TYR A 17 -13.67 -28.64 -4.25
C TYR A 17 -12.87 -27.49 -3.61
N ILE A 18 -11.94 -27.81 -2.71
CA ILE A 18 -11.06 -26.80 -2.09
C ILE A 18 -10.23 -26.09 -3.16
N ALA A 19 -9.60 -26.83 -4.08
CA ALA A 19 -8.81 -26.23 -5.15
C ALA A 19 -9.66 -25.30 -6.04
N ILE A 20 -10.82 -25.76 -6.52
CA ILE A 20 -11.72 -24.95 -7.34
C ILE A 20 -12.20 -23.71 -6.58
N SER A 21 -12.53 -23.83 -5.29
CA SER A 21 -12.98 -22.68 -4.47
C SER A 21 -11.92 -21.59 -4.32
N HIS A 22 -10.64 -21.96 -4.34
CA HIS A 22 -9.53 -21.00 -4.34
C HIS A 22 -9.38 -20.32 -5.70
N TYR A 23 -9.36 -21.08 -6.79
CA TYR A 23 -9.28 -20.52 -8.15
C TYR A 23 -10.52 -19.72 -8.55
N SER A 24 -11.68 -19.99 -7.95
CA SER A 24 -12.91 -19.28 -8.27
C SER A 24 -12.87 -17.81 -7.85
N VAL A 25 -11.98 -17.42 -6.93
CA VAL A 25 -11.75 -16.01 -6.58
C VAL A 25 -11.29 -15.23 -7.80
N GLU A 26 -10.47 -15.85 -8.66
CA GLU A 26 -9.96 -15.21 -9.87
C GLU A 26 -11.06 -15.06 -10.94
N TRP A 27 -12.05 -15.96 -10.97
CA TRP A 27 -13.13 -15.92 -11.96
C TRP A 27 -14.30 -15.02 -11.56
N TYR A 28 -14.66 -15.02 -10.27
CA TYR A 28 -15.87 -14.34 -9.77
C TYR A 28 -15.59 -13.17 -8.83
N GLY A 29 -14.32 -12.93 -8.50
CA GLY A 29 -13.95 -11.84 -7.62
C GLY A 29 -14.10 -10.49 -8.30
N ASP A 30 -14.64 -9.54 -7.55
CA ASP A 30 -14.69 -8.14 -7.94
C ASP A 30 -13.27 -7.54 -7.86
N GLU A 31 -12.94 -6.70 -8.84
CA GLU A 31 -11.63 -6.07 -8.94
C GLU A 31 -11.53 -4.85 -8.02
N VAL A 32 -10.55 -4.89 -7.13
CA VAL A 32 -10.17 -3.80 -6.24
C VAL A 32 -8.77 -3.34 -6.62
N ARG A 33 -8.67 -2.10 -7.11
CA ARG A 33 -7.39 -1.45 -7.42
C ARG A 33 -6.85 -0.75 -6.18
N LEU A 34 -5.62 -1.11 -5.78
CA LEU A 34 -4.97 -0.60 -4.58
C LEU A 34 -3.64 0.06 -4.93
N LYS A 35 -3.38 1.21 -4.30
CA LYS A 35 -2.09 1.90 -4.39
C LYS A 35 -1.04 1.17 -3.58
N THR A 36 0.16 1.04 -4.15
CA THR A 36 1.30 0.56 -3.38
C THR A 36 1.97 1.70 -2.61
N ALA A 37 2.33 1.42 -1.38
CA ALA A 37 3.11 2.32 -0.53
C ALA A 37 4.60 1.94 -0.58
N PRO A 38 5.52 2.91 -0.43
CA PRO A 38 6.94 2.61 -0.34
C PRO A 38 7.24 1.68 0.85
N VAL A 39 8.19 0.77 0.65
CA VAL A 39 8.65 -0.19 1.67
C VAL A 39 10.09 0.18 2.03
N ASP A 40 10.35 0.42 3.32
CA ASP A 40 11.71 0.61 3.84
C ASP A 40 12.51 -0.70 3.71
N PRO A 41 13.63 -0.75 2.97
CA PRO A 41 14.38 -1.98 2.72
C PRO A 41 15.16 -2.40 3.97
N ARG A 42 14.57 -3.26 4.82
CA ARG A 42 15.27 -3.78 6.01
C ARG A 42 15.72 -5.23 5.95
N ASP A 43 15.31 -6.01 4.95
CA ASP A 43 15.73 -7.42 4.83
C ASP A 43 15.93 -7.82 3.37
N ILE A 44 17.21 -7.94 2.98
CA ILE A 44 17.66 -8.00 1.58
C ILE A 44 17.95 -9.42 1.06
N PHE A 45 17.66 -10.48 1.82
CA PHE A 45 18.16 -11.82 1.46
C PHE A 45 17.28 -12.98 1.92
N TYR A 46 16.06 -13.15 1.41
CA TYR A 46 15.40 -14.47 1.42
C TYR A 46 14.39 -14.65 0.26
N GLY A 47 14.82 -15.30 -0.83
CA GLY A 47 13.96 -15.85 -1.91
C GLY A 47 13.55 -14.89 -3.05
N ASP A 48 12.82 -15.42 -4.04
CA ASP A 48 12.31 -14.70 -5.22
C ASP A 48 10.88 -14.14 -4.99
N TYR A 49 10.69 -13.36 -3.93
CA TYR A 49 9.46 -12.60 -3.74
C TYR A 49 9.76 -11.17 -3.35
N VAL A 50 8.89 -10.25 -3.76
CA VAL A 50 8.91 -8.86 -3.30
C VAL A 50 7.87 -8.67 -2.22
N ILE A 51 8.24 -7.89 -1.21
CA ILE A 51 7.31 -7.41 -0.18
C ILE A 51 6.64 -6.14 -0.70
N LEU A 52 5.31 -6.14 -0.69
CA LEU A 52 4.43 -5.06 -1.07
C LEU A 52 3.81 -4.45 0.19
N ASN A 53 3.79 -3.12 0.26
CA ASN A 53 2.94 -2.37 1.18
C ASN A 53 1.84 -1.68 0.40
N TYR A 54 0.72 -1.42 1.07
CA TYR A 54 -0.42 -0.72 0.49
C TYR A 54 -0.73 0.52 1.31
N ASP A 55 -1.23 1.58 0.66
CA ASP A 55 -1.71 2.77 1.38
C ASP A 55 -2.81 2.39 2.38
N ILE A 56 -3.65 1.42 2.01
CA ILE A 56 -4.74 0.91 2.86
C ILE A 56 -4.25 0.05 4.04
N SER A 57 -2.96 -0.27 4.15
CA SER A 57 -2.41 -1.03 5.28
C SER A 57 -2.28 -0.19 6.54
N GLU A 58 -2.25 1.14 6.43
CA GLU A 58 -2.18 2.05 7.58
C GLU A 58 -3.52 2.77 7.77
N LEU A 59 -4.26 2.34 8.77
CA LEU A 59 -5.59 2.87 9.06
C LEU A 59 -5.51 3.87 10.22
N ASN A 60 -6.03 5.07 10.00
CA ASN A 60 -6.30 6.00 11.10
C ASN A 60 -7.43 5.42 11.97
N ILE A 61 -7.28 5.52 13.31
CA ILE A 61 -8.30 5.12 14.28
C ILE A 61 -9.68 5.74 14.01
N ASP A 62 -9.74 6.92 13.39
CA ASP A 62 -10.99 7.61 13.04
C ASP A 62 -11.84 6.83 12.03
N LYS A 63 -11.21 5.97 11.21
CA LYS A 63 -11.91 5.08 10.27
C LYS A 63 -12.35 3.77 10.94
N PHE A 64 -11.92 3.48 12.18
CA PHE A 64 -12.31 2.27 12.89
C PHE A 64 -13.66 2.44 13.59
N VAL A 65 -14.55 1.45 13.42
CA VAL A 65 -15.89 1.45 14.00
C VAL A 65 -16.05 0.20 14.86
N GLY A 66 -16.25 0.41 16.16
CA GLY A 66 -16.57 -0.66 17.10
C GLY A 66 -16.27 -0.27 18.55
N ASP A 67 -16.93 -0.95 19.48
CA ASP A 67 -16.78 -0.69 20.92
C ASP A 67 -15.49 -1.29 21.50
N LYS A 68 -15.01 -2.40 20.90
CA LYS A 68 -13.77 -3.07 21.30
C LYS A 68 -12.59 -2.46 20.54
N GLN A 69 -11.57 -2.00 21.25
CA GLN A 69 -10.31 -1.57 20.64
C GLN A 69 -9.65 -2.74 19.88
N PRO A 70 -9.10 -2.49 18.68
CA PRO A 70 -8.40 -3.51 17.92
C PRO A 70 -7.07 -3.86 18.58
N GLU A 71 -6.79 -5.16 18.67
CA GLU A 71 -5.54 -5.67 19.23
C GLU A 71 -4.73 -6.44 18.18
N ARG A 72 -3.43 -6.57 18.41
CA ARG A 72 -2.55 -7.35 17.54
C ARG A 72 -3.07 -8.78 17.38
N GLY A 73 -3.19 -9.23 16.14
CA GLY A 73 -3.69 -10.55 15.78
C GLY A 73 -5.20 -10.62 15.54
N ASP A 74 -5.96 -9.57 15.89
CA ASP A 74 -7.39 -9.51 15.62
C ASP A 74 -7.65 -9.59 14.10
N THR A 75 -8.74 -10.27 13.74
CA THR A 75 -9.26 -10.24 12.37
C THR A 75 -10.00 -8.93 12.18
N ILE A 76 -9.70 -8.22 11.10
CA ILE A 76 -10.30 -6.93 10.77
C ILE A 76 -10.88 -6.98 9.36
N TYR A 77 -12.03 -6.35 9.18
CA TYR A 77 -12.74 -6.22 7.91
C TYR A 77 -12.69 -4.77 7.50
N VAL A 78 -12.02 -4.49 6.39
CA VAL A 78 -11.82 -3.13 5.87
C VAL A 78 -12.77 -2.93 4.70
N VAL A 79 -13.68 -1.98 4.87
CA VAL A 79 -14.64 -1.57 3.84
C VAL A 79 -13.98 -0.53 2.95
N LEU A 80 -13.94 -0.85 1.67
CA LEU A 80 -13.38 -0.03 0.62
C LEU A 80 -14.48 0.47 -0.31
N ARG A 81 -14.28 1.66 -0.87
CA ARG A 81 -15.09 2.20 -1.96
C ARG A 81 -14.19 2.80 -3.01
N LYS A 82 -14.61 2.70 -4.27
CA LYS A 82 -13.88 3.29 -5.40
C LYS A 82 -13.95 4.81 -5.32
N GLU A 83 -12.78 5.45 -5.28
CA GLU A 83 -12.59 6.90 -5.37
C GLU A 83 -11.62 7.20 -6.53
N GLY A 84 -12.17 7.70 -7.64
CA GLY A 84 -11.41 7.83 -8.90
C GLY A 84 -11.03 6.46 -9.46
N GLU A 85 -9.75 6.22 -9.70
CA GLU A 85 -9.24 4.95 -10.23
C GLU A 85 -8.96 3.88 -9.15
N TYR A 86 -8.84 4.30 -7.88
CA TYR A 86 -8.40 3.44 -6.76
C TYR A 86 -9.54 3.21 -5.76
N HIS A 87 -9.35 2.25 -4.87
CA HIS A 87 -10.26 2.02 -3.75
C HIS A 87 -9.63 2.54 -2.46
N ASP A 88 -10.33 3.45 -1.77
CA ASP A 88 -9.91 3.97 -0.46
C ASP A 88 -10.76 3.37 0.66
N VAL A 89 -10.19 3.39 1.87
CA VAL A 89 -10.80 2.90 3.10
C VAL A 89 -11.89 3.85 3.56
N ILE A 90 -13.10 3.32 3.71
CA ILE A 90 -14.23 4.03 4.29
C ILE A 90 -14.33 3.74 5.79
N SER A 91 -14.23 2.46 6.16
CA SER A 91 -14.32 2.06 7.57
C SER A 91 -13.66 0.70 7.82
N ALA A 92 -13.32 0.42 9.08
CA ALA A 92 -12.77 -0.86 9.50
C ALA A 92 -13.50 -1.40 10.74
N HIS A 93 -13.76 -2.71 10.76
CA HIS A 93 -14.60 -3.38 11.74
C HIS A 93 -13.96 -4.68 12.22
N LEU A 94 -14.12 -5.06 13.49
CA LEU A 94 -13.70 -6.39 13.97
C LEU A 94 -14.69 -7.50 13.59
N GLY A 95 -15.96 -7.15 13.39
CA GLY A 95 -16.99 -8.03 12.86
C GLY A 95 -17.19 -7.81 11.37
N LYS A 96 -17.72 -8.81 10.65
CA LYS A 96 -18.04 -8.67 9.22
C LYS A 96 -19.18 -7.65 9.05
N PRO A 97 -18.96 -6.48 8.42
CA PRO A 97 -19.99 -5.46 8.27
C PRO A 97 -20.97 -5.82 7.16
N SER A 98 -22.17 -5.23 7.22
CA SER A 98 -23.07 -5.20 6.07
C SER A 98 -22.59 -4.12 5.11
N THR A 99 -22.54 -4.43 3.82
CA THR A 99 -22.03 -3.53 2.78
C THR A 99 -23.05 -3.28 1.68
N SER A 100 -22.93 -2.13 1.04
CA SER A 100 -23.69 -1.77 -0.16
C SER A 100 -23.06 -2.38 -1.43
N ALA A 101 -23.77 -2.32 -2.56
CA ALA A 101 -23.29 -2.86 -3.83
C ALA A 101 -22.02 -2.17 -4.39
N GLU A 102 -21.72 -0.95 -3.92
CA GLU A 102 -20.54 -0.17 -4.34
C GLU A 102 -19.34 -0.37 -3.42
N GLU A 103 -19.51 -1.10 -2.32
CA GLU A 103 -18.46 -1.34 -1.33
C GLU A 103 -17.86 -2.72 -1.50
N ARG A 104 -16.57 -2.84 -1.20
CA ARG A 104 -15.84 -4.10 -1.17
C ARG A 104 -15.22 -4.30 0.19
N VAL A 105 -15.20 -5.53 0.68
CA VAL A 105 -14.66 -5.84 2.00
C VAL A 105 -13.40 -6.66 1.85
N LEU A 106 -12.28 -6.12 2.30
CA LEU A 106 -11.06 -6.89 2.48
C LEU A 106 -11.00 -7.44 3.89
N LYS A 107 -10.60 -8.71 3.99
CA LYS A 107 -10.30 -9.35 5.26
C LYS A 107 -8.80 -9.19 5.53
N GLY A 108 -8.44 -8.66 6.68
CA GLY A 108 -7.06 -8.52 7.11
C GLY A 108 -6.84 -9.03 8.54
N ARG A 109 -5.63 -8.84 9.01
CA ARG A 109 -5.21 -9.07 10.38
C ARG A 109 -4.45 -7.85 10.88
N VAL A 110 -4.74 -7.45 12.12
CA VAL A 110 -4.01 -6.37 12.78
C VAL A 110 -2.59 -6.86 13.08
N GLU A 111 -1.59 -6.22 12.47
CA GLU A 111 -0.17 -6.54 12.67
C GLU A 111 0.37 -5.88 13.94
N TYR A 112 0.07 -4.58 14.11
CA TYR A 112 0.34 -3.80 15.31
C TYR A 112 -0.58 -2.57 15.37
N VAL A 113 -0.66 -1.96 16.56
CA VAL A 113 -1.33 -0.68 16.79
C VAL A 113 -0.33 0.32 17.33
N THR A 114 -0.36 1.54 16.81
CA THR A 114 0.48 2.65 17.26
C THR A 114 -0.32 3.51 18.21
N ARG A 115 0.24 3.78 19.40
CA ARG A 115 -0.38 4.63 20.42
C ARG A 115 0.41 5.91 20.59
N HIS A 116 -0.26 7.00 20.91
CA HIS A 116 0.42 8.23 21.29
C HIS A 116 1.12 8.04 22.65
N TRP A 117 2.40 8.38 22.74
CA TRP A 117 3.10 8.42 24.02
C TRP A 117 2.92 9.80 24.65
N ASP A 118 2.34 9.85 25.85
CA ASP A 118 2.27 11.07 26.64
C ASP A 118 3.55 11.21 27.50
N PRO A 119 4.45 12.16 27.19
CA PRO A 119 5.69 12.33 27.94
C PRO A 119 5.47 12.87 29.36
N THR A 120 4.32 13.50 29.63
CA THR A 120 3.99 14.11 30.92
C THR A 120 3.59 13.04 31.92
N ASN A 121 2.64 12.19 31.54
CA ASN A 121 2.14 11.12 32.38
C ASN A 121 2.94 9.82 32.23
N ARG A 122 3.83 9.73 31.22
CA ARG A 122 4.62 8.54 30.88
C ARG A 122 3.75 7.30 30.62
N GLU A 123 2.64 7.51 29.91
CA GLU A 123 1.69 6.46 29.56
C GLU A 123 1.34 6.51 28.08
N ASN A 124 1.02 5.34 27.52
CA ASN A 124 0.46 5.23 26.18
C ASN A 124 -1.02 5.61 26.23
N GLN A 125 -1.42 6.59 25.43
CA GLN A 125 -2.81 7.02 25.30
C GLN A 125 -3.55 6.23 24.21
N GLU A 126 -4.46 6.92 23.52
CA GLU A 126 -5.31 6.37 22.47
C GLU A 126 -4.50 5.87 21.28
N ILE A 127 -5.07 4.86 20.60
CA ILE A 127 -4.52 4.34 19.36
C ILE A 127 -4.66 5.44 18.31
N GLN A 128 -3.60 5.73 17.58
CA GLN A 128 -3.64 6.66 16.45
C GLN A 128 -3.78 5.90 15.13
N TYR A 129 -2.99 4.83 14.98
CA TYR A 129 -2.91 4.07 13.74
C TYR A 129 -2.99 2.57 14.00
N ILE A 130 -3.62 1.86 13.07
CA ILE A 130 -3.75 0.41 13.05
C ILE A 130 -3.07 -0.08 11.78
N ARG A 131 -2.02 -0.90 11.92
CA ARG A 131 -1.38 -1.57 10.80
C ARG A 131 -2.10 -2.87 10.48
N VAL A 132 -2.52 -3.04 9.23
CA VAL A 132 -3.26 -4.20 8.75
C VAL A 132 -2.50 -4.89 7.62
N VAL A 133 -2.40 -6.23 7.73
CA VAL A 133 -1.93 -7.12 6.66
C VAL A 133 -3.09 -7.93 6.11
N TYR A 134 -3.18 -8.04 4.80
CA TYR A 134 -4.26 -8.65 4.02
C TYR A 134 -3.89 -10.05 3.50
N GLY A 135 -2.65 -10.49 3.67
CA GLY A 135 -2.20 -11.84 3.29
C GLY A 135 -1.76 -11.97 1.84
N PHE A 136 -1.67 -10.85 1.12
CA PHE A 136 -1.15 -10.78 -0.25
C PHE A 136 -0.01 -9.76 -0.39
N GLU A 137 0.69 -9.45 0.72
CA GLU A 137 1.89 -8.59 0.74
C GLU A 137 3.09 -9.24 0.05
N ARG A 138 3.11 -10.56 -0.14
CA ARG A 138 4.20 -11.27 -0.80
C ARG A 138 3.81 -11.57 -2.23
N TYR A 139 4.52 -10.96 -3.17
CA TYR A 139 4.37 -11.23 -4.59
C TYR A 139 5.56 -12.05 -5.09
N TYR A 140 5.27 -13.28 -5.51
CA TYR A 140 6.28 -14.22 -5.99
C TYR A 140 6.62 -13.94 -7.44
N VAL A 141 7.91 -13.80 -7.73
CA VAL A 141 8.43 -13.48 -9.06
C VAL A 141 9.33 -14.62 -9.56
N SER A 142 9.70 -14.54 -10.84
CA SER A 142 10.69 -15.48 -11.38
C SER A 142 12.08 -15.19 -10.79
N GLU A 143 12.92 -16.21 -10.75
CA GLU A 143 14.28 -16.10 -10.24
C GLU A 143 15.05 -14.98 -10.95
N GLY A 144 15.66 -14.08 -10.18
CA GLY A 144 16.44 -12.96 -10.69
C GLY A 144 15.65 -11.74 -11.18
N THR A 145 14.31 -11.77 -11.21
CA THR A 145 13.49 -10.60 -11.60
C THR A 145 13.03 -9.74 -10.42
N GLY A 146 13.28 -10.19 -9.18
CA GLY A 146 12.89 -9.45 -7.97
C GLY A 146 13.46 -8.05 -7.94
N LYS A 147 14.77 -7.92 -8.15
CA LYS A 147 15.48 -6.64 -8.07
C LYS A 147 14.89 -5.57 -9.00
N GLU A 148 14.51 -5.92 -10.23
CA GLU A 148 13.91 -4.95 -11.15
C GLU A 148 12.58 -4.40 -10.60
N LEU A 149 11.73 -5.28 -10.06
CA LEU A 149 10.46 -4.88 -9.47
C LEU A 149 10.66 -4.08 -8.18
N GLU A 150 11.76 -4.33 -7.46
CA GLU A 150 12.17 -3.53 -6.30
C GLU A 150 12.69 -2.14 -6.68
N ASP A 151 13.50 -2.04 -7.73
CA ASP A 151 14.01 -0.76 -8.23
C ASP A 151 12.84 0.11 -8.75
N ARG A 152 11.79 -0.54 -9.27
CA ARG A 152 10.56 0.11 -9.74
C ARG A 152 9.50 0.31 -8.65
N ARG A 153 9.87 0.22 -7.37
CA ARG A 153 8.97 0.55 -6.24
C ARG A 153 8.37 1.96 -6.40
N GLY A 154 7.11 2.08 -6.01
CA GLY A 154 6.34 3.32 -6.18
C GLY A 154 5.93 3.63 -7.63
N GLN A 155 6.25 2.75 -8.60
CA GLN A 155 5.87 2.92 -10.00
C GLN A 155 4.72 2.01 -10.45
N PHE A 156 4.11 1.24 -9.54
CA PHE A 156 3.05 0.30 -9.88
C PHE A 156 1.99 0.22 -8.79
N ASP A 157 0.79 -0.14 -9.20
CA ASP A 157 -0.35 -0.43 -8.35
C ASP A 157 -0.75 -1.89 -8.51
N VAL A 158 -1.64 -2.39 -7.65
CA VAL A 158 -2.07 -3.79 -7.70
C VAL A 158 -3.57 -3.92 -7.91
N VAL A 159 -3.95 -4.98 -8.60
CA VAL A 159 -5.34 -5.42 -8.74
C VAL A 159 -5.54 -6.66 -7.88
N VAL A 160 -6.49 -6.57 -6.96
CA VAL A 160 -6.89 -7.67 -6.08
C VAL A 160 -8.31 -8.08 -6.42
N LYS A 161 -8.55 -9.37 -6.60
CA LYS A 161 -9.89 -9.93 -6.72
C LYS A 161 -10.43 -10.32 -5.36
N VAL A 162 -11.66 -9.89 -5.08
CA VAL A 162 -12.28 -10.04 -3.76
C VAL A 162 -13.64 -10.73 -3.89
N THR A 163 -13.88 -11.74 -3.04
CA THR A 163 -15.13 -12.47 -2.92
C THR A 163 -15.53 -12.59 -1.43
N PRO A 164 -16.79 -12.96 -1.12
CA PRO A 164 -17.21 -13.18 0.27
C PRO A 164 -16.42 -14.25 1.04
N TRP A 165 -15.72 -15.16 0.34
CA TRP A 165 -14.97 -16.29 0.92
C TRP A 165 -13.45 -16.19 0.76
N GLY A 166 -12.93 -15.24 -0.03
CA GLY A 166 -11.50 -15.13 -0.26
C GLY A 166 -11.11 -13.90 -1.08
N GLN A 167 -9.82 -13.60 -1.07
CA GLN A 167 -9.21 -12.49 -1.81
C GLN A 167 -7.85 -12.93 -2.35
N SER A 168 -7.44 -12.39 -3.51
CA SER A 168 -6.17 -12.75 -4.15
C SER A 168 -5.65 -11.60 -5.02
N LEU A 169 -4.35 -11.28 -4.88
CA LEU A 169 -3.66 -10.39 -5.82
C LEU A 169 -3.54 -11.09 -7.16
N THR A 170 -4.07 -10.45 -8.21
CA THR A 170 -4.12 -11.03 -9.56
C THR A 170 -3.09 -10.38 -10.48
N GLU A 171 -2.92 -9.05 -10.41
CA GLU A 171 -2.10 -8.31 -11.36
C GLU A 171 -1.35 -7.15 -10.70
N ILE A 172 -0.15 -6.85 -11.22
CA ILE A 172 0.59 -5.62 -10.96
C ILE A 172 0.50 -4.74 -12.22
N HIS A 173 0.05 -3.50 -12.05
CA HIS A 173 -0.10 -2.54 -13.13
C HIS A 173 0.90 -1.39 -12.96
N PHE A 174 1.84 -1.24 -13.89
CA PHE A 174 2.80 -0.14 -13.87
C PHE A 174 2.13 1.18 -14.30
N ILE A 175 2.32 2.22 -13.50
CA ILE A 175 1.74 3.55 -13.69
C ILE A 175 2.30 4.21 -14.95
N ALA A 176 3.60 4.05 -15.19
CA ALA A 176 4.28 4.54 -16.39
C ALA A 176 5.49 3.64 -16.75
N ASN A 177 5.87 3.66 -18.03
CA ASN A 177 7.00 2.91 -18.56
C ASN A 177 8.17 3.84 -18.88
N GLY A 178 9.41 3.36 -18.68
CA GLY A 178 10.62 4.12 -19.00
C GLY A 178 10.82 5.36 -18.13
N VAL A 179 10.29 5.34 -16.90
CA VAL A 179 10.41 6.43 -15.93
C VAL A 179 11.53 6.15 -14.93
N ILE A 180 12.17 7.22 -14.44
CA ILE A 180 13.19 7.13 -13.39
C ILE A 180 12.58 6.61 -12.09
N THR A 181 13.40 5.89 -11.32
CA THR A 181 13.05 5.27 -10.04
C THR A 181 12.74 6.32 -8.98
N GLN A 182 11.96 5.92 -7.95
CA GLN A 182 11.70 6.79 -6.81
C GLN A 182 13.01 7.28 -6.16
N TRP A 183 14.01 6.39 -6.10
CA TRP A 183 15.34 6.71 -5.57
C TRP A 183 16.05 7.79 -6.39
N GLU A 184 16.12 7.63 -7.72
CA GLU A 184 16.76 8.60 -8.62
C GLU A 184 16.10 9.99 -8.53
N VAL A 185 14.77 10.04 -8.39
CA VAL A 185 14.05 11.31 -8.19
C VAL A 185 14.45 11.95 -6.87
N GLN A 186 14.44 11.18 -5.78
CA GLN A 186 14.79 11.69 -4.46
C GLN A 186 16.24 12.22 -4.45
N GLU A 187 17.18 11.48 -5.04
CA GLU A 187 18.57 11.89 -5.18
C GLU A 187 18.70 13.20 -5.96
N LYS A 188 18.04 13.32 -7.13
CA LYS A 188 18.03 14.55 -7.92
C LYS A 188 17.47 15.75 -7.16
N VAL A 189 16.38 15.56 -6.41
CA VAL A 189 15.79 16.62 -5.57
C VAL A 189 16.77 17.01 -4.46
N TYR A 190 17.38 16.05 -3.76
CA TYR A 190 18.38 16.34 -2.73
C TYR A 190 19.58 17.09 -3.29
N GLU A 191 20.12 16.68 -4.45
CA GLU A 191 21.23 17.37 -5.10
C GLU A 191 20.86 18.81 -5.46
N TYR A 192 19.68 19.02 -6.04
CA TYR A 192 19.22 20.34 -6.45
C TYR A 192 19.18 21.33 -5.28
N TYR A 193 18.63 20.93 -4.14
CA TYR A 193 18.57 21.79 -2.94
C TYR A 193 19.90 21.91 -2.22
N SER A 194 20.71 20.85 -2.19
CA SER A 194 22.04 20.86 -1.58
C SER A 194 22.98 21.84 -2.30
N ARG A 195 22.90 21.92 -3.64
CA ARG A 195 23.63 22.93 -4.44
C ARG A 195 23.22 24.38 -4.12
N GLN A 196 22.03 24.58 -3.58
CA GLN A 196 21.55 25.89 -3.10
C GLN A 196 21.84 26.14 -1.62
N GLY A 197 22.50 25.20 -0.93
CA GLY A 197 22.77 25.28 0.51
C GLY A 197 21.53 25.08 1.40
N LYS A 198 20.43 24.54 0.85
CA LYS A 198 19.19 24.28 1.59
C LYS A 198 19.15 22.84 2.09
N ALA A 199 18.67 22.65 3.32
CA ALA A 199 18.39 21.33 3.85
C ALA A 199 16.91 21.00 3.62
N VAL A 200 16.65 19.85 3.00
CA VAL A 200 15.28 19.35 2.76
C VAL A 200 15.13 17.96 3.35
N HIS A 201 13.90 17.60 3.73
CA HIS A 201 13.54 16.26 4.13
C HIS A 201 12.32 15.82 3.33
N ILE A 202 12.49 14.81 2.48
CA ILE A 202 11.40 14.27 1.66
C ILE A 202 10.50 13.42 2.55
N THR A 203 9.21 13.78 2.61
CA THR A 203 8.20 13.10 3.42
C THR A 203 7.41 12.09 2.59
N ASN A 204 7.17 12.37 1.31
CA ASN A 204 6.45 11.48 0.40
C ASN A 204 6.94 11.67 -1.04
N SER A 205 6.82 10.63 -1.86
CA SER A 205 7.13 10.67 -3.29
C SER A 205 6.17 9.75 -4.03
N GLN A 206 5.33 10.33 -4.90
CA GLN A 206 4.28 9.59 -5.61
C GLN A 206 4.39 9.83 -7.12
N LEU A 207 4.41 8.75 -7.90
CA LEU A 207 4.33 8.82 -9.36
C LEU A 207 2.87 8.97 -9.80
N THR A 208 2.63 9.84 -10.77
CA THR A 208 1.32 10.01 -11.42
C THR A 208 1.49 9.87 -12.93
N ALA A 209 0.62 9.10 -13.58
CA ALA A 209 0.67 8.86 -15.03
C ALA A 209 0.41 10.12 -15.86
N GLU A 210 -0.43 11.03 -15.34
CA GLU A 210 -0.85 12.24 -16.06
C GLU A 210 -1.05 13.40 -15.10
N ASP A 211 -0.14 14.38 -15.14
CA ASP A 211 -0.36 15.67 -14.47
C ASP A 211 -1.17 16.60 -15.37
N VAL A 212 -2.28 17.13 -14.84
CA VAL A 212 -3.25 17.97 -15.56
C VAL A 212 -2.59 19.16 -16.26
N LYS A 213 -1.47 19.66 -15.74
CA LYS A 213 -0.75 20.82 -16.30
C LYS A 213 0.31 20.41 -17.33
N HIS A 214 0.93 19.24 -17.19
CA HIS A 214 2.07 18.83 -18.02
C HIS A 214 1.78 17.72 -19.03
N ASN A 215 0.62 17.07 -18.95
CA ASN A 215 0.12 16.01 -19.86
C ASN A 215 1.15 14.89 -20.11
N ARG A 216 1.90 14.55 -19.05
CA ARG A 216 3.00 13.59 -19.03
C ARG A 216 3.12 13.00 -17.62
N PRO A 217 3.81 11.86 -17.45
CA PRO A 217 4.04 11.30 -16.12
C PRO A 217 4.99 12.19 -15.31
N VAL A 218 4.65 12.41 -14.04
CA VAL A 218 5.45 13.22 -13.11
C VAL A 218 5.54 12.57 -11.74
N TRP A 219 6.62 12.85 -11.04
CA TRP A 219 6.75 12.58 -9.62
C TRP A 219 6.32 13.80 -8.82
N LEU A 220 5.40 13.59 -7.89
CA LEU A 220 5.00 14.54 -6.86
C LEU A 220 5.81 14.24 -5.61
N VAL A 221 6.73 15.13 -5.26
CA VAL A 221 7.60 14.99 -4.09
C VAL A 221 7.15 15.98 -3.04
N GLU A 222 6.59 15.47 -1.93
CA GLU A 222 6.31 16.28 -0.75
C GLU A 222 7.54 16.31 0.14
N MET A 223 7.92 17.49 0.59
CA MET A 223 9.09 17.66 1.44
C MET A 223 8.96 18.85 2.38
N ILE A 224 9.76 18.83 3.44
CA ILE A 224 9.93 19.93 4.38
C ILE A 224 11.25 20.62 4.07
N ASN A 225 11.18 21.92 3.77
CA ASN A 225 12.36 22.75 3.57
C ASN A 225 12.72 23.49 4.86
N TYR A 226 13.98 23.35 5.28
CA TYR A 226 14.56 24.06 6.40
C TYR A 226 15.44 25.20 5.87
N PRO A 227 14.90 26.42 5.76
CA PRO A 227 15.64 27.57 5.21
C PRO A 227 16.86 27.93 6.07
N GLU A 228 16.85 27.61 7.36
CA GLU A 228 18.02 27.66 8.24
C GLU A 228 18.19 26.32 8.97
N LYS A 229 19.41 25.80 8.95
CA LYS A 229 19.74 24.49 9.53
C LYS A 229 19.54 24.51 11.05
N GLY A 230 18.54 23.77 11.53
CA GLY A 230 18.21 23.66 12.96
C GLY A 230 17.08 24.57 13.44
N ASN A 231 16.43 25.34 12.57
CA ASN A 231 15.26 26.15 12.92
C ASN A 231 13.96 25.52 12.41
N GLU A 232 13.38 24.62 13.21
CA GLU A 232 12.13 23.92 12.88
C GLU A 232 10.91 24.86 12.72
N GLN A 233 10.95 26.07 13.30
CA GLN A 233 9.83 27.01 13.22
C GLN A 233 9.68 27.67 11.83
N LEU A 234 10.72 27.63 11.00
CA LEU A 234 10.70 28.15 9.64
C LEU A 234 10.50 27.05 8.58
N ALA A 235 10.26 25.82 9.03
CA ALA A 235 10.01 24.68 8.17
C ALA A 235 8.77 24.94 7.29
N LYS A 236 8.95 24.86 5.97
CA LYS A 236 7.83 24.98 5.01
C LYS A 236 7.64 23.67 4.27
N THR A 237 6.42 23.18 4.27
CA THR A 237 6.03 22.06 3.42
C THR A 237 5.94 22.55 1.97
N MET A 238 6.59 21.83 1.08
CA MET A 238 6.60 22.12 -0.35
C MET A 238 6.28 20.85 -1.15
N ILE A 239 5.63 21.05 -2.29
CA ILE A 239 5.35 20.02 -3.28
C ILE A 239 6.16 20.37 -4.52
N ILE A 240 7.01 19.45 -4.93
CA ILE A 240 7.85 19.57 -6.13
C ILE A 240 7.30 18.62 -7.20
N VAL A 241 7.14 19.15 -8.41
CA VAL A 241 6.76 18.36 -9.58
C VAL A 241 8.02 18.10 -10.39
N VAL A 242 8.37 16.82 -10.56
CA VAL A 242 9.56 16.37 -11.29
C VAL A 242 9.13 15.56 -12.50
N ASP A 243 9.70 15.83 -13.68
CA ASP A 243 9.46 15.05 -14.89
C ASP A 243 9.88 13.59 -14.68
N ALA A 244 8.98 12.64 -14.91
CA ALA A 244 9.26 11.23 -14.63
C ALA A 244 10.21 10.58 -15.63
N ILE A 245 10.51 11.22 -16.76
CA ILE A 245 11.44 10.69 -17.78
C ILE A 245 12.81 11.34 -17.62
N THR A 246 12.88 12.68 -17.56
CA THR A 246 14.16 13.39 -17.51
C THR A 246 14.68 13.59 -16.08
N GLY A 247 13.78 13.62 -15.09
CA GLY A 247 14.09 14.01 -13.73
C GLY A 247 14.31 15.51 -13.53
N ASP A 248 13.88 16.33 -14.49
CA ASP A 248 13.94 17.79 -14.36
C ASP A 248 12.84 18.30 -13.44
N ILE A 249 13.16 19.29 -12.61
CA ILE A 249 12.16 19.95 -11.75
C ILE A 249 11.32 20.88 -12.63
N LEU A 250 10.03 20.59 -12.73
CA LEU A 250 9.05 21.33 -13.52
C LEU A 250 8.40 22.46 -12.72
N GLU A 251 8.13 22.22 -11.43
CA GLU A 251 7.43 23.18 -10.57
C GLU A 251 7.78 23.02 -9.09
N GLU A 252 7.83 24.15 -8.37
CA GLU A 252 7.97 24.19 -6.91
C GLU A 252 6.77 24.96 -6.33
N LYS A 253 5.99 24.32 -5.45
CA LYS A 253 4.85 24.94 -4.76
C LYS A 253 5.03 24.84 -3.25
N ALA A 254 4.87 25.95 -2.53
CA ALA A 254 4.68 25.90 -1.09
C ALA A 254 3.24 25.47 -0.79
N LYS A 255 3.08 24.58 0.20
CA LYS A 255 1.77 24.14 0.70
C LYS A 255 1.21 25.16 1.70
#